data_AF-A0A149PBG4-F1
#
_entry.id   AF-A0A149PBG4-F1
#
_cell.length_a   1.000
_cell.length_b   1.000
_cell.length_c   1.000
_cell.angle_alpha   90.00
_cell.angle_beta   90.00
_cell.angle_gamma   90.00
#
_symmetry.space_group_name_H-M   'P 1'
#
loop_
_entity.id
_entity.type
_entity.pdbx_description
1 polymer ?
#
loop_
_entity_poly.entity_id
_entity_poly.type
_entity_poly.pdbx_seq_one_letter_code
_entity_poly.pdbx_strand_id
1 'polypeptide(L)' 'MNDAQTSKEQFFERLGAVADEMIEAYGKDFALGALILTARFVAEGKVPGDAPRSVILTAESQGSIAR' A
#
# COMPACT_ATOMS: atom_id res chain seq x y z
N MET A 1 23.22 -22.73 -14.42
CA MET A 1 21.81 -22.95 -14.84
C MET A 1 20.97 -21.88 -14.16
N ASN A 2 20.03 -21.29 -14.91
CA ASN A 2 19.40 -19.98 -14.65
C ASN A 2 18.26 -20.03 -13.61
N ASP A 3 18.51 -20.51 -12.40
CA ASP A 3 17.44 -20.67 -11.38
C ASP A 3 16.80 -19.33 -10.93
N ALA A 4 17.48 -18.21 -11.17
CA ALA A 4 16.99 -16.87 -10.83
C ALA A 4 15.96 -16.29 -11.82
N GLN A 5 15.91 -16.79 -13.06
CA GLN A 5 14.94 -16.32 -14.05
C GLN A 5 13.56 -16.94 -13.79
N THR A 6 13.53 -18.23 -13.45
CA THR A 6 12.31 -18.99 -13.15
C THR A 6 11.53 -18.43 -11.97
N SER A 7 12.20 -17.87 -10.96
CA SER A 7 11.53 -17.33 -9.78
C SER A 7 10.86 -15.98 -10.05
N LYS A 8 11.50 -15.11 -10.85
CA LYS A 8 10.96 -13.79 -11.18
C LYS A 8 9.73 -13.89 -12.09
N GLU A 9 9.76 -14.76 -13.08
CA GLU A 9 8.63 -14.98 -13.99
C GLU A 9 7.40 -15.52 -13.25
N GLN A 10 7.58 -16.44 -12.29
CA GLN A 10 6.49 -16.94 -11.44
C GLN A 10 5.78 -15.85 -10.64
N PHE A 11 6.51 -14.84 -10.17
CA PHE A 11 5.88 -13.71 -9.48
C PHE A 11 5.01 -12.87 -10.43
N PHE A 12 5.46 -12.67 -11.67
CA PHE A 12 4.66 -11.98 -12.67
C PHE A 12 3.39 -12.76 -13.03
N GLU A 13 3.50 -14.08 -13.19
CA GLU A 13 2.36 -14.94 -13.47
C GLU A 13 1.32 -14.89 -12.33
N ARG A 14 1.77 -15.03 -11.08
CA ARG A 14 0.88 -14.91 -9.92
C ARG A 14 0.26 -13.52 -9.78
N LEU A 15 1.02 -12.46 -10.09
CA LEU A 15 0.49 -11.11 -10.06
C LEU A 15 -0.60 -10.90 -11.14
N GLY A 16 -0.40 -11.50 -12.32
CA GLY A 16 -1.40 -11.53 -13.38
C GLY A 16 -2.68 -12.24 -12.94
N ALA A 17 -2.57 -13.43 -12.34
CA ALA A 17 -3.72 -14.18 -11.83
C ALA A 17 -4.53 -13.38 -10.81
N VAL A 18 -3.86 -12.69 -9.87
CA VAL A 18 -4.54 -11.82 -8.89
C VAL A 18 -5.22 -10.64 -9.57
N ALA A 19 -4.59 -10.04 -10.59
CA ALA A 19 -5.21 -8.97 -11.36
C ALA A 19 -6.48 -9.45 -12.08
N ASP A 20 -6.45 -10.65 -12.68
CA ASP A 20 -7.61 -11.25 -13.34
C ASP A 20 -8.75 -11.52 -12.36
N GLU A 21 -8.47 -12.08 -11.18
CA GLU A 21 -9.46 -12.25 -10.10
C GLU A 21 -10.11 -10.92 -9.70
N MET A 22 -9.31 -9.84 -9.59
CA MET A 22 -9.81 -8.51 -9.26
C MET A 22 -10.68 -7.92 -10.38
N ILE A 23 -10.31 -8.15 -11.64
CA ILE A 23 -11.09 -7.71 -12.81
C ILE A 23 -12.43 -8.43 -12.86
N GLU A 24 -12.44 -9.75 -12.63
CA GLU A 24 -13.67 -10.54 -12.63
C GLU A 24 -14.62 -10.13 -11.51
N ALA A 25 -14.10 -9.89 -10.30
CA ALA A 25 -14.92 -9.56 -9.14
C ALA A 25 -15.41 -8.10 -9.10
N TYR A 26 -14.59 -7.14 -9.55
CA TYR A 26 -14.83 -5.71 -9.30
C TYR A 26 -14.64 -4.81 -10.54
N GLY A 27 -14.21 -5.37 -11.67
CA GLY A 27 -13.99 -4.65 -12.91
C GLY A 27 -12.57 -4.10 -13.08
N LYS A 28 -12.25 -3.77 -14.34
CA LYS A 28 -10.91 -3.37 -14.77
C LYS A 28 -10.38 -2.10 -14.10
N ASP A 29 -11.24 -1.10 -13.90
CA ASP A 29 -10.81 0.18 -13.34
C ASP A 29 -10.39 0.04 -11.87
N PHE A 30 -11.10 -0.80 -11.10
CA PHE A 30 -10.72 -1.14 -9.73
C PHE A 30 -9.37 -1.85 -9.70
N ALA A 31 -9.22 -2.91 -10.50
CA ALA A 31 -7.99 -3.71 -10.53
C ALA A 31 -6.76 -2.86 -10.86
N LEU A 32 -6.88 -2.01 -11.90
CA LEU A 32 -5.81 -1.09 -12.29
C LEU A 32 -5.47 -0.08 -11.19
N GLY A 33 -6.48 0.54 -10.57
CA GLY A 33 -6.29 1.51 -9.51
C GLY A 33 -5.58 0.92 -8.28
N ALA A 34 -5.97 -0.29 -7.87
CA ALA A 34 -5.34 -1.00 -6.76
C ALA A 34 -3.88 -1.38 -7.06
N LEU A 35 -3.57 -1.90 -8.26
CA LEU A 35 -2.20 -2.22 -8.65
C LEU A 35 -1.29 -0.99 -8.69
N ILE A 36 -1.80 0.14 -9.20
CA ILE A 36 -1.07 1.44 -9.17
C ILE A 36 -0.82 1.88 -7.72
N LEU A 37 -1.81 1.77 -6.85
CA LEU A 37 -1.67 2.12 -5.43
C LEU A 37 -0.62 1.25 -4.74
N THR A 38 -0.62 -0.06 -4.98
CA THR A 38 0.39 -0.98 -4.44
C THR A 38 1.78 -0.67 -4.97
N ALA A 39 1.92 -0.41 -6.27
CA ALA A 39 3.21 -0.02 -6.87
C ALA A 39 3.75 1.27 -6.22
N ARG A 40 2.88 2.26 -6.00
CA ARG A 40 3.23 3.50 -5.29
C ARG A 40 3.67 3.22 -3.85
N PHE A 41 2.95 2.37 -3.12
CA PHE A 41 3.31 1.99 -1.75
C PHE A 41 4.71 1.36 -1.68
N VAL A 42 5.02 0.46 -2.62
CA VAL A 42 6.35 -0.16 -2.73
C VAL A 42 7.42 0.89 -3.06
N ALA A 43 7.14 1.80 -4.01
CA ALA A 43 8.06 2.88 -4.38
C ALA A 43 8.30 3.89 -3.25
N GLU A 44 7.30 4.15 -2.39
CA GLU A 44 7.43 5.01 -1.22
C GLU A 44 8.31 4.39 -0.12
N GLY A 45 8.60 3.09 -0.16
CA GLY A 45 9.49 2.42 0.79
C GLY A 45 9.00 2.45 2.25
N LYS A 46 7.72 2.78 2.49
CA LYS A 46 7.14 2.80 3.84
C LYS A 46 7.06 1.39 4.38
N VAL A 47 7.99 1.07 5.28
CA VAL A 47 7.91 -0.13 6.12
C VAL A 47 6.60 -0.06 6.93
N PRO A 48 5.81 -1.14 7.05
CA PRO A 48 4.66 -1.17 7.94
C PRO A 48 5.15 -0.92 9.38
N GLY A 49 4.98 0.30 9.88
CA GLY A 49 5.50 0.73 11.18
C GLY A 49 6.06 2.15 11.22
N ASP A 50 6.40 2.74 10.08
CA ASP A 50 6.91 4.13 10.00
C ASP A 50 5.85 5.10 9.47
N ALA A 51 4.63 4.98 9.99
CA ALA A 51 3.73 6.11 9.96
C ALA A 51 4.33 7.17 10.90
N PRO A 52 4.70 8.37 10.44
CA PRO A 52 4.94 9.46 11.37
C PRO A 52 3.65 9.61 12.16
N ARG A 53 3.70 9.33 13.47
CA ARG A 53 2.65 9.66 14.43
C ARG A 53 2.21 11.07 14.08
N SER A 54 1.04 11.20 13.48
CA SER A 54 0.49 12.50 13.13
C SER A 54 0.44 13.32 14.41
N VAL A 55 1.35 14.29 14.50
CA VAL A 55 1.44 15.29 15.55
C VAL A 55 0.27 16.23 15.37
N ILE A 56 -0.94 15.78 15.70
CA ILE A 56 -2.10 16.65 15.92
C ILE A 56 -2.89 16.08 17.09
N LEU A 57 -2.29 16.12 18.27
CA LEU A 57 -2.99 16.35 19.55
C LEU A 57 -2.07 17.17 20.46
N THR A 58 -1.54 18.27 19.94
CA THR A 58 -1.21 19.42 20.79
C THR A 58 -2.53 20.10 21.11
N ALA A 59 -3.28 19.53 22.06
CA ALA A 59 -4.29 20.30 22.75
C ALA A 59 -3.57 20.98 23.90
N GLU A 60 -3.13 22.20 23.61
CA GLU A 60 -2.62 23.15 24.59
C GLU A 60 -3.75 23.43 25.59
N SER A 61 -3.77 22.73 26.71
CA SER A 61 -4.56 23.16 27.87
C SER A 61 -3.69 24.08 28.73
N GLN A 62 -3.32 25.23 28.17
CA GLN A 62 -2.89 26.37 28.97
C GLN A 62 -4.03 27.40 29.00
N GLY A 63 -4.59 27.62 30.19
CA GLY A 63 -5.27 28.86 30.56
C GLY A 63 -6.79 28.80 30.70
N SER A 64 -7.28 28.68 31.93
CA SER A 64 -7.89 29.81 32.65
C SER A 64 -8.62 29.39 33.93
N ILE A 65 -8.05 29.79 35.06
CA ILE A 65 -8.71 30.48 36.18
C ILE A 65 -10.24 30.68 36.06
N ALA A 66 -10.99 30.17 37.04
CA ALA A 66 -11.91 30.90 37.92
C ALA A 66 -13.09 30.02 38.39
N ARG A 67 -13.07 29.61 39.67
CA ARG A 67 -14.09 29.97 40.67
C ARG A 67 -13.70 29.47 42.06
#